data_AF-X0HIH5-F1
#
_entry.id   AF-X0HIH5-F1
#
_cell.length_a   1.000
_cell.length_b   1.000
_cell.length_c   1.000
_cell.angle_alpha   90.00
_cell.angle_beta   90.00
_cell.angle_gamma   90.00
#
_symmetry.space_group_name_H-M   'P 1'
#
loop_
_entity.id
_entity.type
_entity.pdbx_description
1 polymer ?
#
loop_
_entity_poly.entity_id
_entity_poly.type
_entity_poly.pdbx_seq_one_letter_code
_entity_poly.pdbx_strand_id
1 'polypeptide(L)'
;MRSLLCCETAYKEHFRRILWRFAEDGISYAEIRLAMNYGFAIESGDGNNENDHAGTVQLLADVLGDGLPKILASGLTFYGVKLIYACLRSITKEHMK
;
A
#
# COMPACT_ATOMS: atom_id res chain seq x y z
N MET A 1 1.51 1.64 -16.26
CA MET A 1 0.92 1.75 -14.90
C MET A 1 1.86 2.30 -13.84
N ARG A 2 3.19 2.09 -13.93
CA ARG A 2 4.18 2.54 -12.92
C ARG A 2 4.06 4.02 -12.53
N SER A 3 4.02 4.92 -13.51
CA SER A 3 3.92 6.38 -13.28
C SER A 3 2.59 6.86 -12.66
N LEU A 4 1.49 6.11 -12.81
CA LEU A 4 0.18 6.51 -12.25
C LEU A 4 0.05 6.23 -10.75
N LEU A 5 0.82 5.28 -10.23
CA LEU A 5 0.82 4.90 -8.82
C LEU A 5 1.93 5.59 -8.01
N CYS A 6 2.72 6.46 -8.64
CA CYS A 6 3.74 7.26 -7.96
C CYS A 6 3.13 8.51 -7.28
N CYS A 7 1.87 8.85 -7.54
CA CYS A 7 1.19 9.93 -6.81
C CYS A 7 0.50 9.37 -5.57
N GLU A 8 0.74 9.98 -4.41
CA GLU A 8 0.15 9.61 -3.12
C GLU A 8 -1.37 9.40 -3.18
N THR A 9 -2.12 10.33 -3.77
CA THR A 9 -3.58 10.23 -3.85
C THR A 9 -4.03 9.01 -4.66
N ALA A 10 -3.41 8.79 -5.81
CA ALA A 10 -3.73 7.64 -6.66
C ALA A 10 -3.36 6.33 -5.97
N TYR A 11 -2.24 6.30 -5.23
CA TYR A 11 -1.80 5.15 -4.48
C TYR A 11 -2.75 4.78 -3.34
N LYS A 12 -3.18 5.78 -2.54
CA LYS A 12 -4.17 5.59 -1.47
C LYS A 12 -5.49 5.03 -2.01
N GLU A 13 -6.02 5.64 -3.07
CA GLU A 13 -7.27 5.20 -3.69
C GLU A 13 -7.15 3.79 -4.30
N HIS A 14 -6.00 3.47 -4.89
CA HIS A 14 -5.75 2.13 -5.40
C HIS A 14 -5.76 1.09 -4.28
N PHE A 15 -5.05 1.36 -3.18
CA PHE A 15 -5.01 0.44 -2.04
C PHE A 15 -6.39 0.27 -1.41
N ARG A 16 -7.14 1.36 -1.25
CA ARG A 16 -8.53 1.32 -0.76
C ARG A 16 -9.39 0.37 -1.60
N ARG A 17 -9.31 0.46 -2.93
CA ARG A 17 -10.06 -0.41 -3.84
C ARG A 17 -9.68 -1.88 -3.70
N ILE A 18 -8.40 -2.18 -3.46
CA ILE A 18 -7.94 -3.56 -3.23
C ILE A 18 -8.58 -4.15 -1.96
N LEU A 19 -8.60 -3.38 -0.86
CA LEU A 19 -9.20 -3.84 0.40
C LEU A 19 -10.68 -4.20 0.24
N TRP A 20 -11.44 -3.34 -0.47
CA TRP A 20 -12.85 -3.60 -0.76
C TRP A 20 -13.03 -4.86 -1.62
N ARG A 21 -12.24 -5.00 -2.69
CA ARG A 21 -12.32 -6.19 -3.56
C ARG A 21 -12.01 -7.48 -2.82
N PHE A 22 -11.01 -7.49 -1.94
CA PHE A 22 -10.73 -8.67 -1.12
C PHE A 22 -11.94 -9.05 -0.26
N ALA A 23 -12.55 -8.07 0.41
CA ALA A 23 -13.72 -8.34 1.23
C ALA A 23 -14.94 -8.81 0.40
N GLU A 24 -15.18 -8.21 -0.77
CA GLU A 24 -16.25 -8.59 -1.70
C GLU A 24 -16.05 -10.00 -2.27
N ASP A 25 -14.80 -10.38 -2.53
CA ASP A 25 -14.42 -11.71 -3.03
C ASP A 25 -14.39 -12.79 -1.92
N GLY A 26 -14.75 -12.43 -0.67
CA GLY A 26 -14.77 -13.34 0.48
C GLY A 26 -13.39 -13.67 1.04
N ILE A 27 -12.35 -12.94 0.66
CA ILE A 27 -11.01 -13.06 1.26
C ILE A 27 -11.05 -12.40 2.63
N SER A 28 -10.82 -13.17 3.69
CA SER A 28 -10.87 -12.63 5.06
C SER A 28 -9.56 -12.00 5.52
N TYR A 29 -8.41 -12.32 4.93
CA TYR A 29 -7.10 -11.76 5.28
C TYR A 29 -6.11 -11.94 4.13
N ALA A 30 -5.18 -10.99 3.95
CA ALA A 30 -4.14 -11.11 2.94
C ALA A 30 -2.79 -10.54 3.39
N GLU A 31 -1.70 -11.10 2.84
CA GLU A 31 -0.36 -10.55 2.96
C GLU A 31 0.13 -10.05 1.61
N ILE A 32 0.46 -8.76 1.52
CA ILE A 32 0.81 -8.09 0.27
C ILE A 32 2.30 -7.83 0.25
N ARG A 33 2.99 -8.31 -0.79
CA ARG A 33 4.39 -7.98 -1.04
C ARG A 33 4.49 -6.63 -1.75
N LEU A 34 5.18 -5.69 -1.13
CA LEU A 34 5.39 -4.36 -1.70
C LEU A 34 6.87 -4.19 -2.03
N ALA A 35 7.12 -3.97 -3.32
CA ALA A 35 8.43 -3.58 -3.81
C ALA A 35 8.69 -2.13 -3.39
N MET A 36 9.47 -1.92 -2.33
CA MET A 36 9.81 -0.60 -1.81
C MET A 36 11.18 -0.11 -2.30
N ASN A 37 11.76 -0.72 -3.33
CA ASN A 37 13.12 -0.42 -3.77
C ASN A 37 13.28 0.95 -4.45
N TYR A 38 14.53 1.40 -4.59
CA TYR A 38 14.95 2.63 -5.28
C TYR A 38 14.21 2.81 -6.63
N GLY A 39 13.55 3.98 -6.80
CA GLY A 39 12.70 4.29 -7.97
C GLY A 39 11.23 3.87 -7.87
N PHE A 40 10.75 3.54 -6.67
CA PHE A 40 9.33 3.33 -6.33
C PHE A 40 8.83 4.31 -5.27
N ALA A 41 9.53 5.44 -5.10
CA ALA A 41 9.10 6.50 -4.21
C ALA A 41 7.69 6.98 -4.59
N ILE A 42 6.85 7.16 -3.58
CA ILE A 42 5.55 7.80 -3.72
C ILE A 42 5.81 9.29 -3.55
N GLU A 43 5.59 10.05 -4.61
CA GLU A 43 5.63 11.50 -4.61
C GLU A 43 4.40 12.03 -3.88
N SER A 44 4.66 12.80 -2.82
CA SER A 44 3.62 13.59 -2.17
C SER A 44 3.11 14.68 -3.13
N GLY A 45 1.83 15.04 -3.03
CA GLY A 45 1.17 15.98 -3.98
C GLY A 45 1.74 17.40 -3.99
N ASP A 46 2.54 17.75 -2.99
CA ASP A 46 3.28 18.98 -2.76
C ASP A 46 4.74 18.91 -3.26
N GLY A 47 5.16 17.79 -3.87
CA GLY A 47 6.44 17.63 -4.56
C GLY A 47 7.70 17.66 -3.67
N ASN A 48 7.53 17.80 -2.36
CA ASN A 48 8.64 18.05 -1.42
C ASN A 48 9.07 16.83 -0.60
N ASN A 49 8.33 15.73 -0.63
CA ASN A 49 8.67 14.53 0.13
C ASN A 49 8.53 13.29 -0.76
N GLU A 50 9.66 12.64 -1.08
CA GLU A 50 9.67 11.22 -1.36
C GLU A 50 9.33 10.52 -0.04
N ASN A 51 8.16 9.88 0.05
CA ASN A 51 7.86 9.07 1.23
C ASN A 51 8.88 7.95 1.32
N ASP A 52 9.68 7.94 2.40
CA ASP A 52 10.58 6.83 2.70
C ASP A 52 9.78 5.55 2.99
N HIS A 53 10.49 4.44 3.28
CA HIS A 53 9.83 3.17 3.60
C HIS A 53 8.84 3.31 4.78
N ALA A 54 9.17 4.12 5.79
CA ALA A 54 8.32 4.31 6.96
C ALA A 54 7.07 5.14 6.61
N GLY A 55 7.22 6.20 5.82
CA GLY A 55 6.10 7.02 5.32
C GLY A 55 5.16 6.21 4.44
N THR A 56 5.68 5.35 3.58
CA THR A 56 4.86 4.44 2.77
C THR A 56 4.07 3.45 3.62
N VAL A 57 4.70 2.87 4.64
CA VAL A 57 4.01 1.96 5.58
C VAL A 57 2.95 2.71 6.39
N GLN A 58 3.25 3.92 6.87
CA GLN A 58 2.31 4.75 7.62
C GLN A 58 1.10 5.12 6.75
N LEU A 59 1.33 5.55 5.52
CA LEU A 59 0.29 5.86 4.55
C LEU A 59 -0.67 4.68 4.34
N LEU A 60 -0.14 3.48 4.20
CA LEU A 60 -0.94 2.27 4.02
C LEU A 60 -1.68 1.87 5.31
N ALA A 61 -1.04 2.07 6.47
CA ALA A 61 -1.68 1.87 7.77
C ALA A 61 -2.87 2.83 7.96
N ASP A 62 -2.75 4.09 7.55
CA ASP A 62 -3.83 5.08 7.60
C ASP A 62 -5.00 4.66 6.70
N VAL A 63 -4.72 4.24 5.45
CA VAL A 63 -5.76 3.75 4.53
C VAL A 63 -6.48 2.52 5.10
N LEU A 64 -5.73 1.59 5.72
CA LEU A 64 -6.32 0.42 6.36
C LEU A 64 -7.15 0.80 7.58
N GLY A 65 -6.66 1.71 8.42
CA GLY A 65 -7.35 2.21 9.61
C GLY A 65 -8.68 2.88 9.28
N ASP A 66 -8.74 3.63 8.18
CA ASP A 66 -9.96 4.27 7.69
C ASP A 66 -10.88 3.32 6.93
N GLY A 67 -10.31 2.33 6.24
CA GLY A 67 -11.02 1.43 5.33
C GLY A 67 -11.68 0.26 6.04
N LEU A 68 -10.97 -0.39 6.97
CA LEU A 68 -11.42 -1.60 7.65
C LEU A 68 -12.75 -1.41 8.40
N PRO A 69 -12.96 -0.34 9.21
CA PRO A 69 -14.23 -0.13 9.88
C PRO A 69 -15.41 0.01 8.91
N LYS A 70 -15.19 0.61 7.73
CA LYS A 70 -16.23 0.81 6.71
C LYS A 70 -16.62 -0.51 6.03
N ILE A 71 -15.63 -1.38 5.79
CA ILE A 71 -15.85 -2.73 5.26
C ILE A 71 -16.60 -3.59 6.27
N LEU A 72 -16.23 -3.54 7.55
CA LEU A 72 -16.94 -4.27 8.60
C LEU A 72 -18.38 -3.79 8.76
N ALA A 73 -18.60 -2.47 8.69
CA ALA A 73 -19.94 -1.88 8.76
C ALA A 73 -20.85 -2.26 7.57
N SER A 74 -20.30 -2.67 6.43
CA SER A 74 -21.08 -3.18 5.30
C SER A 74 -21.49 -4.65 5.45
N GLY A 75 -21.13 -5.31 6.55
CA GLY A 75 -21.46 -6.71 6.83
C GLY A 75 -20.50 -7.72 6.19
N LEU A 76 -19.41 -7.25 5.58
CA LEU A 76 -18.38 -8.12 5.02
C LEU A 76 -17.43 -8.61 6.11
N THR A 77 -16.95 -9.85 5.98
CA THR A 77 -15.94 -10.42 6.90
C THR A 77 -14.55 -10.18 6.35
N PHE A 78 -13.83 -9.23 6.95
CA PHE A 78 -12.45 -8.90 6.58
C PHE A 78 -11.64 -8.52 7.83
N TYR A 79 -10.51 -9.18 8.05
CA TYR A 79 -9.61 -8.95 9.19
C TYR A 79 -8.44 -8.02 8.87
N GLY A 80 -8.30 -7.62 7.61
CA GLY A 80 -7.29 -6.67 7.15
C GLY A 80 -6.14 -7.34 6.40
N VAL A 81 -5.02 -6.62 6.33
CA VAL A 81 -3.85 -7.03 5.56
C VAL A 81 -2.57 -6.78 6.33
N LYS A 82 -1.53 -7.56 6.02
CA LYS A 82 -0.14 -7.24 6.40
C LYS A 82 0.73 -7.02 5.18
N LEU A 83 1.79 -6.26 5.39
CA LEU A 83 2.74 -5.91 4.33
C LEU A 83 4.04 -6.68 4.53
N ILE A 84 4.53 -7.27 3.45
CA ILE A 84 5.85 -7.90 3.38
C ILE A 84 6.75 -6.97 2.58
N TYR A 85 7.80 -6.46 3.22
CA TYR A 85 8.85 -5.73 2.53
C TYR A 85 9.48 -6.63 1.47
N ALA A 86 9.48 -6.17 0.22
CA ALA A 86 10.11 -6.87 -0.89
C ALA A 86 11.05 -5.94 -1.65
N CYS A 87 12.10 -6.52 -2.22
CA CYS A 87 13.02 -5.86 -3.14
C CYS A 87 13.19 -6.71 -4.40
N LEU A 88 13.57 -6.08 -5.51
CA LEU A 88 13.94 -6.80 -6.72
C LEU A 88 15.25 -7.57 -6.46
N ARG A 89 15.30 -8.84 -6.88
CA ARG A 89 16.50 -9.69 -6.71
C ARG A 89 17.74 -9.13 -7.42
N SER A 90 17.54 -8.28 -8.44
CA SER A 90 18.62 -7.63 -9.20
C SER A 90 19.22 -6.40 -8.50
N ILE A 91 18.63 -5.92 -7.41
CA ILE A 91 19.13 -4.76 -6.66
C ILE A 91 20.42 -5.15 -5.93
N THR A 92 21.45 -4.32 -6.05
CA THR A 92 22.70 -4.53 -5.30
C THR A 92 22.50 -4.17 -3.84
N LYS A 93 23.31 -4.77 -2.94
CA LYS A 93 23.22 -4.54 -1.48
C LYS A 93 23.30 -3.05 -1.10
N GLU A 94 24.07 -2.26 -1.84
CA GLU A 94 24.24 -0.82 -1.63
C GLU A 94 22.94 -0.03 -1.83
N HIS A 95 22.05 -0.54 -2.69
CA HIS A 95 20.77 0.06 -3.04
C HIS A 95 19.58 -0.57 -2.29
N MET A 96 19.83 -1.40 -1.26
CA MET A 96 18.80 -1.99 -0.38
C MET A 96 18.51 -1.13 0.86
N LYS A 97 19.01 0.10 0.92
CA LYS A 97 18.80 1.02 2.06
C LYS A 97 17.38 1.56 2.07
#